data_AF-A0A7C6YSR3-F1
#
_entry.id   AF-A0A7C6YSR3-F1
#
_cell.length_a   1.000
_cell.length_b   1.000
_cell.length_c   1.000
_cell.angle_alpha   90.00
_cell.angle_beta   90.00
_cell.angle_gamma   90.00
#
_symmetry.space_group_name_H-M   'P 1'
#
loop_
_entity.id
_entity.type
_entity.pdbx_description
1 polymer ?
#
loop_
_entity_poly.entity_id
_entity_poly.type
_entity_poly.pdbx_seq_one_letter_code
_entity_poly.pdbx_strand_id
1 'polypeptide(L)'
;MTYSPKLSSAFNDTYLRSRHISPQSGMCSFCTEECDGTCEIALAAVLGARTVYPTNTGNNQVASEKDYPIDFSHFNINGRVFGAVGANANYEEANIYHVKLGREYGRFNRVKMALPIILPALIKLNWPDYFGGAAMAGVSAVIGENARDKDPNLKIEGGKITEFAALKPMLDAFRKYDRGLGQIILQCNVEDDLLGLPEYAIKEHKVEAIEFKFGQSAKGTQPARRVKDRQEALAKVKEGFLVFPDPNDPKMAEAEKDGLCPNFYLYER
;
A
#
# COMPACT_ATOMS: atom_id res chain seq x y z
N MET A 1 -3.48 -31.89 4.58
CA MET A 1 -2.84 -31.02 3.57
C MET A 1 -1.99 -30.02 4.31
N THR A 2 -0.75 -29.83 3.89
CA THR A 2 0.18 -28.87 4.50
C THR A 2 0.26 -27.67 3.58
N TYR A 3 0.20 -26.48 4.17
CA TYR A 3 0.12 -25.20 3.48
C TYR A 3 1.39 -24.36 3.67
N SER A 4 2.50 -25.02 4.02
CA SER A 4 3.77 -24.33 4.18
C SER A 4 4.19 -23.73 2.83
N PRO A 5 4.39 -22.41 2.74
CA PRO A 5 4.86 -21.78 1.51
C PRO A 5 6.26 -22.29 1.20
N LYS A 6 6.67 -22.20 -0.07
CA LYS A 6 8.07 -22.46 -0.45
C LYS A 6 9.00 -21.52 0.32
N LEU A 7 10.18 -21.99 0.72
CA LEU A 7 11.22 -21.13 1.29
C LEU A 7 11.97 -20.35 0.20
N SER A 8 11.20 -19.62 -0.59
CA SER A 8 11.60 -18.72 -1.66
C SER A 8 10.53 -17.64 -1.77
N SER A 9 10.90 -16.39 -2.02
CA SER A 9 9.98 -15.26 -2.10
C SER A 9 10.39 -14.27 -3.18
N ALA A 10 9.41 -13.66 -3.85
CA ALA A 10 9.65 -12.51 -4.73
C ALA A 10 10.20 -11.28 -3.98
N PHE A 11 10.02 -11.22 -2.66
CA PHE A 11 10.46 -10.11 -1.83
C PHE A 11 11.99 -10.03 -1.73
N ASN A 12 12.64 -11.18 -1.50
CA ASN A 12 14.10 -11.27 -1.42
C ASN A 12 14.75 -11.76 -2.73
N ASP A 13 13.96 -11.96 -3.79
CA ASP A 13 14.40 -12.53 -5.08
C ASP A 13 15.11 -13.89 -4.90
N THR A 14 14.54 -14.74 -4.05
CA THR A 14 15.10 -16.03 -3.68
C THR A 14 14.41 -17.16 -4.44
N TYR A 15 15.13 -18.27 -4.66
CA TYR A 15 14.56 -19.47 -5.29
C TYR A 15 15.11 -20.75 -4.65
N LEU A 16 14.32 -21.82 -4.75
CA LEU A 16 14.75 -23.16 -4.35
C LEU A 16 15.54 -23.80 -5.49
N ARG A 17 16.71 -24.37 -5.18
CA ARG A 17 17.55 -25.11 -6.16
C ARG A 17 16.79 -26.25 -6.84
N SER A 18 15.99 -26.99 -6.06
CA SER A 18 15.26 -28.18 -6.51
C SER A 18 13.76 -27.89 -6.66
N ARG A 19 13.11 -28.66 -7.54
CA ARG A 19 11.65 -28.71 -7.67
C ARG A 19 10.99 -29.73 -6.74
N HIS A 20 11.78 -30.60 -6.12
CA HIS A 20 11.31 -31.56 -5.12
C HIS A 20 11.26 -30.88 -3.75
N ILE A 21 10.06 -30.52 -3.31
CA ILE A 21 9.84 -29.70 -2.12
C ILE A 21 9.24 -30.56 -1.00
N SER A 22 9.79 -30.45 0.21
CA SER A 22 9.18 -30.99 1.43
C SER A 22 7.93 -30.18 1.74
N PRO A 23 6.74 -30.79 1.67
CA PRO A 23 5.51 -30.04 1.79
C PRO A 23 5.27 -29.53 3.22
N GLN A 24 5.92 -30.11 4.25
CA GLN A 24 5.82 -29.67 5.65
C GLN A 24 6.62 -28.39 5.94
N SER A 25 7.73 -28.17 5.23
CA SER A 25 8.67 -27.08 5.53
C SER A 25 8.79 -26.03 4.44
N GLY A 26 8.40 -26.35 3.21
CA GLY A 26 8.69 -25.52 2.04
C GLY A 26 10.15 -25.59 1.56
N MET A 27 11.00 -26.40 2.19
CA MET A 27 12.39 -26.61 1.79
C MET A 27 12.50 -27.54 0.58
N CYS A 28 13.65 -27.54 -0.08
CA CYS A 28 14.03 -28.68 -0.92
C CYS A 28 14.01 -29.97 -0.07
N SER A 29 13.51 -31.07 -0.62
CA SER A 29 13.50 -32.37 0.07
C SER A 29 14.90 -32.95 0.29
N PHE A 30 15.92 -32.38 -0.37
CA PHE A 30 17.33 -32.75 -0.22
C PHE A 30 18.23 -31.51 -0.32
N CYS A 31 18.92 -31.20 0.78
CA CYS A 31 19.90 -30.12 0.90
C CYS A 31 21.32 -30.68 0.71
N THR A 32 22.19 -29.95 0.01
CA THR A 32 23.56 -30.37 -0.31
C THR A 32 24.54 -29.26 0.06
N GLU A 33 25.76 -29.61 0.44
CA GLU A 33 26.81 -28.62 0.74
C GLU A 33 27.19 -27.78 -0.50
N GLU A 34 27.10 -28.37 -1.69
CA GLU A 34 27.37 -27.69 -2.98
C GLU A 34 26.14 -26.95 -3.53
N CYS A 35 25.15 -26.60 -2.69
CA CYS A 35 23.97 -25.87 -3.12
C CYS A 35 24.30 -24.41 -3.44
N ASP A 36 24.15 -24.03 -4.71
CA ASP A 36 24.29 -22.66 -5.21
C ASP A 36 23.03 -21.80 -5.07
N GLY A 37 21.91 -22.41 -4.68
CA GLY A 37 20.61 -21.75 -4.58
C GLY A 37 20.54 -20.70 -3.46
N THR A 38 20.05 -19.51 -3.79
CA THR A 38 19.82 -18.40 -2.87
C THR A 38 18.44 -18.49 -2.20
N CYS A 39 18.09 -19.63 -1.59
CA CYS A 39 16.82 -19.77 -0.89
C CYS A 39 16.76 -18.93 0.40
N GLU A 40 15.59 -18.82 1.03
CA GLU A 40 15.44 -18.02 2.27
C GLU A 40 16.37 -18.50 3.40
N ILE A 41 16.70 -19.80 3.46
CA ILE A 41 17.65 -20.34 4.44
C ILE A 41 19.08 -19.86 4.14
N ALA A 42 19.51 -19.93 2.88
CA ALA A 42 20.84 -19.48 2.48
C ALA A 42 21.00 -17.98 2.76
N LEU A 43 19.98 -17.19 2.47
CA LEU A 43 19.97 -15.77 2.77
C LEU A 43 20.01 -15.50 4.28
N ALA A 44 19.22 -16.23 5.07
CA ALA A 44 19.20 -16.09 6.53
C ALA A 44 20.52 -16.50 7.19
N ALA A 45 21.26 -17.48 6.64
CA ALA A 45 22.57 -17.86 7.15
C ALA A 45 23.60 -16.72 7.02
N VAL A 46 23.49 -15.88 5.99
CA VAL A 46 24.41 -14.76 5.73
C VAL A 46 23.93 -13.47 6.43
N LEU A 47 22.63 -13.17 6.34
CA LEU A 47 22.08 -11.89 6.78
C LEU A 47 21.45 -11.92 8.17
N GLY A 48 21.21 -13.11 8.73
CA GLY A 48 20.57 -13.31 10.02
C GLY A 48 19.21 -12.61 10.09
N ALA A 49 18.98 -11.87 11.19
CA ALA A 49 17.73 -11.13 11.42
C ALA A 49 17.43 -10.05 10.37
N ARG A 50 18.37 -9.69 9.49
CA ARG A 50 18.10 -8.69 8.45
C ARG A 50 17.15 -9.20 7.36
N THR A 51 16.97 -10.51 7.21
CA THR A 51 16.11 -11.09 6.16
C THR A 51 14.62 -10.84 6.36
N VAL A 52 14.19 -10.51 7.59
CA VAL A 52 12.78 -10.16 7.86
C VAL A 52 12.45 -8.71 7.48
N TYR A 53 13.45 -7.92 7.08
CA TYR A 53 13.27 -6.53 6.68
C TYR A 53 13.21 -6.36 5.16
N PRO A 54 12.44 -5.38 4.68
CA PRO A 54 12.45 -5.01 3.27
C PRO A 54 13.82 -4.55 2.78
N THR A 55 14.30 -5.21 1.72
CA THR A 55 15.55 -4.88 1.03
C THR A 55 15.31 -4.16 -0.29
N ASN A 56 14.11 -4.23 -0.86
CA ASN A 56 13.74 -3.71 -2.18
C ASN A 56 12.63 -2.62 -2.14
N THR A 57 12.55 -1.82 -1.08
CA THR A 57 11.55 -0.74 -0.96
C THR A 57 11.82 0.37 -1.98
N GLY A 58 10.95 0.51 -2.98
CA GLY A 58 11.13 1.51 -4.04
C GLY A 58 9.89 1.68 -4.94
N ASN A 59 10.13 1.86 -6.23
CA ASN A 59 9.13 2.04 -7.29
C ASN A 59 8.46 0.73 -7.72
N ASN A 60 8.14 -0.11 -6.74
CA ASN A 60 7.55 -1.43 -6.96
C ASN A 60 6.11 -1.46 -6.44
N GLN A 61 5.28 -2.30 -7.06
CA GLN A 61 3.99 -2.74 -6.56
C GLN A 61 4.13 -4.20 -6.12
N VAL A 62 3.57 -4.52 -4.95
CA VAL A 62 3.70 -5.85 -4.35
C VAL A 62 2.30 -6.46 -4.25
N ALA A 63 2.15 -7.67 -4.77
CA ALA A 63 0.95 -8.49 -4.65
C ALA A 63 1.17 -9.61 -3.61
N SER A 64 0.14 -10.42 -3.36
CA SER A 64 0.22 -11.54 -2.44
C SER A 64 0.61 -12.84 -3.16
N GLU A 65 1.48 -13.65 -2.56
CA GLU A 65 1.75 -15.05 -2.96
C GLU A 65 0.87 -16.07 -2.20
N LYS A 66 -0.21 -15.60 -1.56
CA LYS A 66 -1.11 -16.47 -0.79
C LYS A 66 -1.89 -17.38 -1.75
N ASP A 67 -1.97 -18.66 -1.38
CA ASP A 67 -2.90 -19.60 -2.00
C ASP A 67 -4.28 -19.42 -1.36
N TYR A 68 -5.19 -18.78 -2.10
CA TYR A 68 -6.53 -18.53 -1.63
C TYR A 68 -7.40 -19.75 -1.96
N PRO A 69 -8.13 -20.32 -0.98
CA PRO A 69 -8.92 -21.53 -1.19
C PRO A 69 -10.10 -21.32 -2.16
N ILE A 70 -10.42 -20.06 -2.48
CA ILE A 70 -11.46 -19.66 -3.42
C ILE A 70 -10.93 -18.44 -4.17
N ASP A 71 -11.09 -18.44 -5.50
CA ASP A 71 -10.81 -17.31 -6.38
C ASP A 71 -11.95 -17.11 -7.39
N PHE A 72 -11.83 -16.13 -8.29
CA PHE A 72 -12.87 -15.84 -9.27
C PHE A 72 -13.13 -16.97 -10.27
N SER A 73 -12.19 -17.89 -10.49
CA SER A 73 -12.39 -19.05 -11.38
C SER A 73 -13.36 -20.09 -10.80
N HIS A 74 -13.56 -20.08 -9.48
CA HIS A 74 -14.50 -20.96 -8.79
C HIS A 74 -15.96 -20.47 -8.93
N PHE A 75 -16.17 -19.22 -9.34
CA PHE A 75 -17.49 -18.64 -9.51
C PHE A 75 -17.90 -18.62 -10.98
N ASN A 76 -19.13 -19.06 -11.26
CA ASN A 76 -19.75 -18.91 -12.57
C ASN A 76 -21.10 -18.21 -12.43
N ILE A 77 -21.31 -17.14 -13.20
CA ILE A 77 -22.57 -16.40 -13.19
C ILE A 77 -23.53 -17.08 -14.17
N ASN A 78 -24.48 -17.86 -13.65
CA ASN A 78 -25.52 -18.48 -14.47
C ASN A 78 -26.67 -17.49 -14.72
N GLY A 79 -26.67 -16.86 -15.88
CA GLY A 79 -27.67 -15.85 -16.28
C GLY A 79 -29.10 -16.37 -16.45
N ARG A 80 -29.36 -17.68 -16.30
CA ARG A 80 -30.66 -18.30 -16.55
C ARG A 80 -31.53 -18.47 -15.29
N VAL A 81 -30.95 -18.36 -14.09
CA VAL A 81 -31.60 -18.80 -12.83
C VAL A 81 -32.29 -17.65 -12.08
N PHE A 82 -31.94 -16.41 -12.39
CA PHE A 82 -32.59 -15.22 -11.83
C PHE A 82 -33.01 -14.36 -13.01
N GLY A 83 -34.32 -14.10 -13.17
CA GLY A 83 -34.82 -13.26 -14.26
C GLY A 83 -34.05 -11.93 -14.32
N ALA A 84 -33.76 -11.44 -15.52
CA ALA A 84 -33.07 -10.16 -15.68
C ALA A 84 -33.95 -9.05 -15.07
N VAL A 85 -33.41 -8.32 -14.09
CA VAL A 85 -34.09 -7.19 -13.43
C VAL A 85 -33.37 -5.91 -13.85
N GLY A 86 -34.12 -4.89 -14.27
CA GLY A 86 -33.58 -3.56 -14.57
C GLY A 86 -33.80 -3.05 -16.00
N ALA A 87 -34.30 -3.90 -16.90
CA ALA A 87 -34.79 -3.57 -18.23
C ALA A 87 -36.08 -4.36 -18.52
N ASN A 88 -36.95 -3.89 -19.42
CA ASN A 88 -38.11 -4.67 -19.83
C ASN A 88 -37.68 -5.91 -20.61
N ALA A 89 -38.46 -6.99 -20.50
CA ALA A 89 -38.19 -8.26 -21.18
C ALA A 89 -38.57 -8.23 -22.68
N ASN A 90 -38.04 -7.26 -23.42
CA ASN A 90 -38.17 -7.14 -24.88
C ASN A 90 -36.78 -7.06 -25.54
N TYR A 91 -36.70 -7.36 -26.83
CA TYR A 91 -35.43 -7.47 -27.56
C TYR A 91 -34.73 -6.12 -27.74
N GLU A 92 -35.51 -5.05 -27.74
CA GLU A 92 -35.06 -3.67 -27.91
C GLU A 92 -34.38 -3.12 -26.65
N GLU A 93 -34.83 -3.53 -25.46
CA GLU A 93 -34.33 -3.03 -24.18
C GLU A 93 -33.35 -3.97 -23.49
N ALA A 94 -33.58 -5.29 -23.54
CA ALA A 94 -32.76 -6.29 -22.86
C ALA A 94 -31.45 -6.60 -23.64
N ASN A 95 -30.64 -5.58 -23.85
CA ASN A 95 -29.37 -5.66 -24.57
C ASN A 95 -28.22 -4.99 -23.81
N ILE A 96 -26.98 -5.21 -24.28
CA ILE A 96 -25.74 -4.77 -23.63
C ILE A 96 -25.58 -3.24 -23.54
N TYR A 97 -26.31 -2.46 -24.32
CA TYR A 97 -26.21 -0.99 -24.36
C TYR A 97 -27.05 -0.32 -23.27
N HIS A 98 -27.99 -1.04 -22.63
CA HIS A 98 -28.84 -0.52 -21.56
C HIS A 98 -28.40 -0.93 -20.15
N VAL A 99 -27.19 -1.49 -20.01
CA VAL A 99 -26.67 -1.93 -18.72
C VAL A 99 -26.43 -0.72 -17.80
N LYS A 100 -27.17 -0.66 -16.69
CA LYS A 100 -27.04 0.41 -15.69
C LYS A 100 -25.91 0.11 -14.70
N LEU A 101 -24.74 0.68 -14.99
CA LEU A 101 -23.54 0.56 -14.15
C LEU A 101 -23.45 1.59 -13.02
N GLY A 102 -24.26 2.66 -13.08
CA GLY A 102 -24.25 3.72 -12.07
C GLY A 102 -24.53 3.17 -10.67
N ARG A 103 -23.74 3.62 -9.69
CA ARG A 103 -23.85 3.20 -8.28
C ARG A 103 -23.73 4.41 -7.37
N GLU A 104 -24.07 4.20 -6.11
CA GLU A 104 -23.91 5.18 -5.05
C GLU A 104 -23.34 4.46 -3.82
N TYR A 105 -22.42 5.10 -3.10
CA TYR A 105 -21.92 4.62 -1.82
C TYR A 105 -21.96 5.72 -0.76
N GLY A 106 -21.94 5.31 0.52
CA GLY A 106 -22.03 6.21 1.67
C GLY A 106 -23.39 6.15 2.36
N ARG A 107 -23.41 6.54 3.64
CA ARG A 107 -24.61 6.50 4.49
C ARG A 107 -25.32 7.85 4.60
N PHE A 108 -24.54 8.91 4.86
CA PHE A 108 -25.05 10.26 5.11
C PHE A 108 -24.76 11.20 3.93
N ASN A 109 -23.49 11.34 3.57
CA ASN A 109 -23.05 12.05 2.36
C ASN A 109 -22.77 11.00 1.30
N ARG A 110 -23.69 10.86 0.36
CA ARG A 110 -23.61 9.81 -0.64
C ARG A 110 -22.87 10.29 -1.89
N VAL A 111 -22.00 9.45 -2.41
CA VAL A 111 -21.23 9.71 -3.62
C VAL A 111 -21.81 8.88 -4.75
N LYS A 112 -22.27 9.55 -5.81
CA LYS A 112 -22.73 8.91 -7.04
C LYS A 112 -21.55 8.59 -7.94
N MET A 113 -21.58 7.46 -8.63
CA MET A 113 -20.55 7.01 -9.56
C MET A 113 -21.19 6.55 -10.87
N ALA A 114 -20.48 6.71 -11.98
CA ALA A 114 -20.89 6.17 -13.28
C ALA A 114 -20.67 4.65 -13.37
N LEU A 115 -19.66 4.14 -12.67
CA LEU A 115 -19.24 2.73 -12.68
C LEU A 115 -19.02 2.23 -11.25
N PRO A 116 -19.18 0.92 -10.99
CA PRO A 116 -18.96 0.32 -9.68
C PRO A 116 -17.46 0.07 -9.41
N ILE A 117 -16.63 1.10 -9.60
CA ILE A 117 -15.16 0.99 -9.53
C ILE A 117 -14.64 2.09 -8.61
N ILE A 118 -13.70 1.72 -7.74
CA ILE A 118 -12.91 2.67 -6.95
C ILE A 118 -11.45 2.38 -7.27
N LEU A 119 -10.73 3.43 -7.67
CA LEU A 119 -9.31 3.37 -7.93
C LEU A 119 -8.56 3.40 -6.59
N PRO A 120 -7.73 2.38 -6.28
CA PRO A 120 -7.12 2.23 -4.97
C PRO A 120 -6.11 3.35 -4.67
N ALA A 121 -5.80 3.46 -3.37
CA ALA A 121 -4.86 4.40 -2.82
C ALA A 121 -3.48 4.31 -3.48
N LEU A 122 -3.10 5.36 -4.22
CA LEU A 122 -1.83 5.41 -4.95
C LEU A 122 -1.18 6.79 -4.84
N ILE A 123 0.15 6.78 -4.71
CA ILE A 123 1.00 7.99 -4.77
C ILE A 123 2.31 7.72 -5.54
N LYS A 124 2.29 6.71 -6.40
CA LYS A 124 3.40 6.32 -7.26
C LYS A 124 2.92 6.41 -8.71
N LEU A 125 3.81 6.67 -9.66
CA LEU A 125 3.52 6.79 -11.11
C LEU A 125 2.86 8.12 -11.51
N ASN A 126 2.37 8.19 -12.75
CA ASN A 126 1.70 9.33 -13.40
C ASN A 126 0.32 9.63 -12.76
N TRP A 127 0.34 10.04 -11.49
CA TRP A 127 -0.84 10.38 -10.71
C TRP A 127 -1.72 11.49 -11.32
N PRO A 128 -1.20 12.49 -12.07
CA PRO A 128 -2.07 13.51 -12.67
C PRO A 128 -3.10 12.88 -13.63
N ASP A 129 -2.65 12.01 -14.54
CA ASP A 129 -3.52 11.35 -15.50
C ASP A 129 -4.40 10.28 -14.84
N TYR A 130 -3.88 9.62 -13.79
CA TYR A 130 -4.65 8.63 -13.03
C TYR A 130 -5.88 9.26 -12.37
N PHE A 131 -5.69 10.39 -11.66
CA PHE A 131 -6.80 11.07 -10.99
C PHE A 131 -7.70 11.83 -11.98
N GLY A 132 -7.13 12.43 -13.03
CA GLY A 132 -7.93 13.05 -14.09
C GLY A 132 -8.80 12.04 -14.84
N GLY A 133 -8.24 10.87 -15.18
CA GLY A 133 -8.96 9.77 -15.81
C GLY A 133 -10.09 9.23 -14.92
N ALA A 134 -9.88 9.15 -13.61
CA ALA A 134 -10.93 8.76 -12.65
C ALA A 134 -12.13 9.71 -12.68
N ALA A 135 -11.88 11.02 -12.64
CA ALA A 135 -12.92 12.04 -12.71
C ALA A 135 -13.68 11.98 -14.05
N MET A 136 -12.97 11.86 -15.17
CA MET A 136 -13.58 11.70 -16.49
C MET A 136 -14.48 10.46 -16.56
N ALA A 137 -13.99 9.33 -16.05
CA ALA A 137 -14.75 8.07 -15.96
C ALA A 137 -15.90 8.13 -14.94
N GLY A 138 -15.93 9.11 -14.04
CA GLY A 138 -16.96 9.25 -13.01
C GLY A 138 -16.83 8.21 -11.91
N VAL A 139 -15.60 7.88 -11.51
CA VAL A 139 -15.29 6.89 -10.46
C VAL A 139 -14.45 7.54 -9.36
N SER A 140 -14.52 7.01 -8.15
CA SER A 140 -13.71 7.53 -7.04
C SER A 140 -12.25 7.08 -7.14
N ALA A 141 -11.35 7.91 -6.63
CA ALA A 141 -9.92 7.60 -6.55
C ALA A 141 -9.33 8.07 -5.23
N VAL A 142 -8.32 7.35 -4.75
CA VAL A 142 -7.73 7.58 -3.44
C VAL A 142 -6.26 8.01 -3.59
N ILE A 143 -5.91 9.14 -2.98
CA ILE A 143 -4.52 9.59 -2.81
C ILE A 143 -3.90 8.72 -1.70
N GLY A 144 -2.79 8.05 -2.01
CA GLY A 144 -2.15 7.11 -1.07
C GLY A 144 -1.61 7.76 0.20
N GLU A 145 -1.55 6.98 1.29
CA GLU A 145 -0.90 7.39 2.55
C GLU A 145 0.53 7.89 2.34
N ASN A 146 1.02 8.69 3.28
CA ASN A 146 2.36 9.28 3.24
C ASN A 146 2.66 10.05 1.94
N ALA A 147 1.62 10.55 1.26
CA ALA A 147 1.75 11.43 0.10
C ALA A 147 2.68 12.62 0.36
N ARG A 148 2.65 13.12 1.59
CA ARG A 148 3.47 14.19 2.14
C ARG A 148 4.97 13.94 1.95
N ASP A 149 5.42 12.68 2.04
CA ASP A 149 6.83 12.31 1.92
C ASP A 149 7.38 12.55 0.49
N LYS A 150 6.50 12.85 -0.48
CA LYS A 150 6.86 13.19 -1.85
C LYS A 150 6.96 14.70 -2.10
N ASP A 151 6.59 15.52 -1.14
CA ASP A 151 6.66 16.97 -1.28
C ASP A 151 8.01 17.50 -0.75
N PRO A 152 8.91 18.01 -1.61
CA PRO A 152 10.16 18.62 -1.14
C PRO A 152 9.95 19.91 -0.36
N ASN A 153 8.75 20.52 -0.44
CA ASN A 153 8.40 21.76 0.25
C ASN A 153 7.53 21.51 1.50
N LEU A 154 7.41 20.26 1.95
CA LEU A 154 6.67 19.93 3.17
C LEU A 154 7.27 20.68 4.37
N LYS A 155 6.42 21.40 5.12
CA LYS A 155 6.80 22.03 6.39
C LYS A 155 5.98 21.48 7.54
N ILE A 156 6.69 21.12 8.60
CA ILE A 156 6.13 20.63 9.86
C ILE A 156 6.67 21.52 10.98
N GLU A 157 5.78 22.19 11.69
CA GLU A 157 6.11 23.06 12.82
C GLU A 157 5.28 22.65 14.03
N GLY A 158 5.93 22.52 15.19
CA GLY A 158 5.24 22.06 16.41
C GLY A 158 4.58 20.68 16.28
N GLY A 159 5.11 19.80 15.40
CA GLY A 159 4.55 18.47 15.15
C GLY A 159 3.27 18.48 14.30
N LYS A 160 2.94 19.59 13.63
CA LYS A 160 1.79 19.70 12.73
C LYS A 160 2.21 20.20 11.35
N ILE A 161 1.54 19.72 10.30
CA ILE A 161 1.77 20.19 8.93
C ILE A 161 1.29 21.64 8.80
N THR A 162 2.19 22.51 8.36
CA THR A 162 1.89 23.91 8.05
C THR A 162 1.92 24.20 6.56
N GLU A 163 2.66 23.40 5.78
CA GLU A 163 2.70 23.50 4.31
C GLU A 163 2.82 22.10 3.68
N PHE A 164 1.92 21.79 2.75
CA PHE A 164 1.96 20.61 1.88
C PHE A 164 1.51 21.02 0.48
N ALA A 165 2.42 21.67 -0.24
CA ALA A 165 2.18 22.27 -1.56
C ALA A 165 1.76 21.23 -2.61
N ALA A 166 2.30 20.01 -2.54
CA ALA A 166 2.01 18.96 -3.52
C ALA A 166 0.58 18.38 -3.41
N LEU A 167 -0.14 18.59 -2.30
CA LEU A 167 -1.52 18.14 -2.15
C LEU A 167 -2.47 18.84 -3.12
N LYS A 168 -2.29 20.15 -3.33
CA LYS A 168 -3.14 20.93 -4.23
C LYS A 168 -3.16 20.38 -5.66
N PRO A 169 -2.02 20.21 -6.36
CA PRO A 169 -2.04 19.68 -7.72
C PRO A 169 -2.55 18.23 -7.80
N MET A 170 -2.40 17.41 -6.75
CA MET A 170 -3.00 16.06 -6.69
C MET A 170 -4.52 16.12 -6.67
N LEU A 171 -5.11 17.01 -5.86
CA LEU A 171 -6.55 17.23 -5.82
C LEU A 171 -7.05 17.84 -7.13
N ASP A 172 -6.33 18.83 -7.65
CA ASP A 172 -6.70 19.56 -8.86
C ASP A 172 -6.69 18.67 -10.12
N ALA A 173 -5.86 17.62 -10.15
CA ALA A 173 -5.87 16.63 -11.22
C ALA A 173 -7.25 15.99 -11.40
N PHE A 174 -7.94 15.67 -10.30
CA PHE A 174 -9.33 15.18 -10.32
C PHE A 174 -10.32 16.33 -10.55
N ARG A 175 -10.24 17.39 -9.73
CA ARG A 175 -11.21 18.51 -9.71
C ARG A 175 -11.36 19.18 -11.07
N LYS A 176 -10.29 19.23 -11.87
CA LYS A 176 -10.31 19.78 -13.23
C LYS A 176 -11.34 19.11 -14.14
N TYR A 177 -11.61 17.82 -13.95
CA TYR A 177 -12.54 17.04 -14.77
C TYR A 177 -13.76 16.57 -13.97
N ASP A 178 -13.93 17.06 -12.75
CA ASP A 178 -15.04 16.70 -11.90
C ASP A 178 -16.36 17.24 -12.48
N ARG A 179 -17.33 16.33 -12.56
CA ARG A 179 -18.68 16.57 -13.09
C ARG A 179 -19.76 16.09 -12.12
N GLY A 180 -19.42 15.94 -10.84
CA GLY A 180 -20.31 15.49 -9.77
C GLY A 180 -20.48 13.98 -9.68
N LEU A 181 -19.50 13.21 -10.20
CA LEU A 181 -19.47 11.75 -10.14
C LEU A 181 -18.10 11.25 -9.68
N GLY A 182 -18.11 10.27 -8.77
CA GLY A 182 -16.92 9.85 -8.06
C GLY A 182 -16.51 10.87 -6.98
N GLN A 183 -15.39 10.59 -6.33
CA GLN A 183 -14.80 11.44 -5.30
C GLN A 183 -13.29 11.22 -5.29
N ILE A 184 -12.50 12.28 -5.20
CA ILE A 184 -11.09 12.18 -4.78
C ILE A 184 -11.01 12.15 -3.26
N ILE A 185 -10.34 11.14 -2.74
CA ILE A 185 -10.29 10.81 -1.30
C ILE A 185 -8.83 10.90 -0.85
N LEU A 186 -8.57 11.63 0.23
CA LEU A 186 -7.24 11.65 0.85
C LEU A 186 -7.15 10.54 1.89
N GLN A 187 -6.26 9.56 1.68
CA GLN A 187 -6.01 8.54 2.68
C GLN A 187 -5.02 9.06 3.73
N CYS A 188 -5.36 8.88 5.01
CA CYS A 188 -4.54 9.25 6.15
C CYS A 188 -4.29 8.02 7.03
N ASN A 189 -3.02 7.68 7.28
CA ASN A 189 -2.64 6.72 8.32
C ASN A 189 -2.46 7.42 9.68
N VAL A 190 -1.97 6.68 10.69
CA VAL A 190 -1.77 7.21 12.05
C VAL A 190 -0.74 8.35 12.07
N GLU A 191 0.30 8.26 11.25
CA GLU A 191 1.33 9.30 11.12
C GLU A 191 0.77 10.57 10.49
N ASP A 192 -0.05 10.44 9.44
CA ASP A 192 -0.77 11.56 8.82
C ASP A 192 -1.68 12.27 9.83
N ASP A 193 -2.43 11.50 10.62
CA ASP A 193 -3.37 12.02 11.63
C ASP A 193 -2.65 12.75 12.77
N LEU A 194 -1.56 12.17 13.30
CA LEU A 194 -0.75 12.82 14.34
C LEU A 194 -0.15 14.14 13.87
N LEU A 195 0.21 14.23 12.59
CA LEU A 195 0.69 15.46 11.97
C LEU A 195 -0.42 16.45 11.61
N GLY A 196 -1.69 16.11 11.87
CA GLY A 196 -2.84 16.97 11.60
C GLY A 196 -3.12 17.17 10.11
N LEU A 197 -2.77 16.19 9.27
CA LEU A 197 -3.07 16.23 7.84
C LEU A 197 -4.58 16.37 7.56
N PRO A 198 -5.50 15.64 8.24
CA PRO A 198 -6.93 15.80 8.03
C PRO A 198 -7.40 17.26 8.20
N GLU A 199 -7.02 17.91 9.30
CA GLU A 199 -7.42 19.28 9.61
C GLU A 199 -6.81 20.27 8.62
N TYR A 200 -5.53 20.11 8.29
CA TYR A 200 -4.84 20.91 7.27
C TYR A 200 -5.55 20.81 5.91
N ALA A 201 -5.84 19.58 5.47
CA ALA A 201 -6.47 19.31 4.18
C ALA A 201 -7.88 19.89 4.07
N ILE A 202 -8.68 19.81 5.15
CA ILE A 202 -10.01 20.42 5.21
C ILE A 202 -9.90 21.96 5.20
N LYS A 203 -9.03 22.53 6.03
CA LYS A 203 -8.94 23.99 6.21
C LYS A 203 -8.38 24.68 4.98
N GLU A 204 -7.24 24.20 4.48
CA GLU A 204 -6.44 24.88 3.45
C GLU A 204 -6.86 24.44 2.03
N HIS A 205 -7.24 23.18 1.84
CA HIS A 205 -7.51 22.63 0.50
C HIS A 205 -8.98 22.24 0.26
N LYS A 206 -9.85 22.42 1.26
CA LYS A 206 -11.29 22.08 1.20
C LYS A 206 -11.51 20.64 0.75
N VAL A 207 -10.73 19.71 1.29
CA VAL A 207 -10.95 18.28 1.01
C VAL A 207 -12.31 17.85 1.56
N GLU A 208 -13.10 17.16 0.73
CA GLU A 208 -14.47 16.73 1.06
C GLU A 208 -14.54 15.28 1.55
N ALA A 209 -13.50 14.48 1.29
CA ALA A 209 -13.45 13.07 1.67
C ALA A 209 -12.07 12.66 2.17
N ILE A 210 -12.05 12.00 3.32
CA ILE A 210 -10.85 11.45 3.97
C ILE A 210 -11.11 9.98 4.29
N GLU A 211 -10.12 9.14 4.04
CA GLU A 211 -10.11 7.73 4.43
C GLU A 211 -9.07 7.51 5.52
N PHE A 212 -9.50 7.05 6.70
CA PHE A 212 -8.57 6.63 7.75
C PHE A 212 -8.15 5.18 7.53
N LYS A 213 -6.85 4.97 7.33
CA LYS A 213 -6.27 3.66 7.06
C LYS A 213 -5.64 3.08 8.32
N PHE A 214 -6.37 2.17 8.96
CA PHE A 214 -5.89 1.45 10.16
C PHE A 214 -4.94 0.28 9.86
N GLY A 215 -4.92 -0.20 8.62
CA GLY A 215 -4.10 -1.34 8.21
C GLY A 215 -4.33 -1.71 6.75
N GLN A 216 -3.53 -2.65 6.23
CA GLN A 216 -3.63 -3.12 4.85
C GLN A 216 -3.62 -4.64 4.80
N SER A 217 -4.72 -5.29 4.42
CA SER A 217 -4.86 -6.76 4.47
C SER A 217 -3.81 -7.55 3.67
N ALA A 218 -3.12 -6.91 2.72
CA ALA A 218 -1.98 -7.50 2.02
C ALA A 218 -0.83 -7.85 2.98
N LYS A 219 -0.60 -7.05 4.03
CA LYS A 219 0.49 -7.20 5.00
C LYS A 219 0.03 -6.91 6.43
N GLY A 220 0.46 -7.74 7.37
CA GLY A 220 0.16 -7.53 8.81
C GLY A 220 0.97 -6.42 9.47
N THR A 221 1.75 -5.66 8.70
CA THR A 221 2.68 -4.65 9.21
C THR A 221 2.56 -3.35 8.42
N GLN A 222 2.84 -2.24 9.08
CA GLN A 222 3.06 -0.97 8.41
C GLN A 222 4.43 -0.93 7.71
N PRO A 223 4.71 0.08 6.86
CA PRO A 223 6.02 0.21 6.22
C PRO A 223 7.16 0.24 7.24
N ALA A 224 8.11 -0.69 7.09
CA ALA A 224 9.42 -0.62 7.75
C ALA A 224 10.43 -0.07 6.74
N ARG A 225 11.08 1.05 7.07
CA ARG A 225 12.02 1.74 6.18
C ARG A 225 13.40 1.76 6.81
N ARG A 226 14.40 1.26 6.08
CA ARG A 226 15.80 1.37 6.52
C ARG A 226 16.22 2.83 6.54
N VAL A 227 16.84 3.24 7.63
CA VAL A 227 17.45 4.55 7.83
C VAL A 227 18.95 4.44 7.53
N LYS A 228 19.55 5.50 6.98
CA LYS A 228 20.93 5.45 6.44
C LYS A 228 21.96 5.23 7.54
N ASP A 229 21.85 5.99 8.63
CA ASP A 229 22.83 6.03 9.71
C ASP A 229 22.18 6.45 11.04
N ARG A 230 22.98 6.42 12.12
CA ARG A 230 22.51 6.76 13.47
C ARG A 230 22.12 8.24 13.60
N GLN A 231 22.75 9.14 12.84
CA GLN A 231 22.42 10.57 12.89
C GLN A 231 21.01 10.83 12.33
N GLU A 232 20.69 10.22 11.21
CA GLU A 232 19.34 10.25 10.66
C GLU A 232 18.33 9.56 11.60
N ALA A 233 18.70 8.44 12.21
CA ALA A 233 17.86 7.74 13.19
C ALA A 233 17.51 8.64 14.40
N LEU A 234 18.49 9.36 14.95
CA LEU A 234 18.28 10.33 16.04
C LEU A 234 17.38 11.49 15.61
N ALA A 235 17.54 11.99 14.39
CA ALA A 235 16.67 13.03 13.85
C ALA A 235 15.21 12.55 13.76
N LYS A 236 14.98 11.33 13.27
CA LYS A 236 13.65 10.72 13.18
C LYS A 236 13.00 10.51 14.55
N VAL A 237 13.77 10.10 15.57
CA VAL A 237 13.24 10.02 16.93
C VAL A 237 12.83 11.40 17.47
N LYS A 238 13.61 12.46 17.20
CA LYS A 238 13.25 13.84 17.59
C LYS A 238 11.98 14.34 16.89
N GLU A 239 11.73 13.88 15.67
CA GLU A 239 10.48 14.11 14.93
C GLU A 239 9.29 13.27 15.45
N GLY A 240 9.52 12.36 16.42
CA GLY A 240 8.47 11.54 17.04
C GLY A 240 8.21 10.20 16.35
N PHE A 241 9.08 9.77 15.43
CA PHE A 241 8.99 8.45 14.80
C PHE A 241 9.53 7.34 15.70
N LEU A 242 9.00 6.13 15.50
CA LEU A 242 9.54 4.92 16.11
C LEU A 242 10.72 4.42 15.29
N VAL A 243 11.89 4.33 15.92
CA VAL A 243 13.12 3.82 15.29
C VAL A 243 13.67 2.68 16.12
N PHE A 244 13.97 1.56 15.46
CA PHE A 244 14.60 0.40 16.10
C PHE A 244 15.85 -0.06 15.33
N PRO A 245 16.91 -0.49 16.04
CA PRO A 245 17.09 -0.38 17.50
C PRO A 245 17.11 1.07 17.98
N ASP A 246 16.94 1.34 19.28
CA ASP A 246 16.89 2.71 19.80
C ASP A 246 18.25 3.42 19.56
N PRO A 247 18.31 4.48 18.73
CA PRO A 247 19.57 5.17 18.45
C PRO A 247 20.15 5.91 19.66
N ASN A 248 19.37 6.12 20.73
CA ASN A 248 19.83 6.75 21.97
C ASN A 248 20.51 5.77 22.93
N ASP A 249 20.42 4.46 22.71
CA ASP A 249 21.11 3.47 23.55
C ASP A 249 22.63 3.71 23.49
N PRO A 250 23.32 3.87 24.64
CA PRO A 250 24.77 4.03 24.69
C PRO A 250 25.55 2.97 23.91
N LYS A 251 25.03 1.74 23.84
CA LYS A 251 25.65 0.65 23.05
C LYS A 251 25.68 0.97 21.56
N MET A 252 24.67 1.68 21.05
CA MET A 252 24.64 2.09 19.65
C MET A 252 25.68 3.17 19.35
N ALA A 253 25.94 4.07 20.31
CA ALA A 253 26.97 5.10 20.19
C ALA A 253 28.39 4.50 20.25
N GLU A 254 28.60 3.46 21.06
CA GLU A 254 29.86 2.70 21.10
C GLU A 254 30.06 1.92 19.79
N ALA A 255 29.05 1.17 19.35
CA ALA A 255 29.09 0.45 18.08
C ALA A 255 29.29 1.37 16.86
N GLU A 256 28.76 2.61 16.87
CA GLU A 256 29.04 3.63 15.85
C GLU A 256 30.52 4.01 15.79
N LYS A 257 31.18 4.19 16.94
CA LYS A 257 32.62 4.51 17.00
C LYS A 257 33.49 3.37 16.47
N ASP A 258 33.08 2.14 16.75
CA ASP A 258 33.81 0.94 16.34
C ASP A 258 33.50 0.50 14.89
N GLY A 259 32.59 1.20 14.19
CA GLY A 259 32.17 0.84 12.83
C GLY A 259 31.29 -0.42 12.77
N LEU A 260 30.71 -0.84 13.91
CA LEU A 260 29.88 -2.03 14.09
C LEU A 260 28.39 -1.71 14.27
N CYS A 261 27.99 -0.46 14.05
CA CYS A 261 26.61 -0.01 14.28
C CYS A 261 25.61 -0.81 13.42
N PRO A 262 24.52 -1.34 14.01
CA PRO A 262 23.50 -2.04 13.24
C PRO A 262 22.72 -1.08 12.33
N ASN A 263 21.94 -1.65 11.42
CA ASN A 263 20.97 -0.87 10.65
C ASN A 263 19.81 -0.42 11.54
N PHE A 264 19.36 0.81 11.32
CA PHE A 264 18.16 1.37 11.92
C PHE A 264 16.98 1.26 10.96
N TYR A 265 15.79 1.06 11.53
CA TYR A 265 14.54 0.95 10.79
C TYR A 265 13.49 1.84 11.43
N LEU A 266 12.85 2.66 10.60
CA LEU A 266 11.68 3.44 10.95
C LEU A 266 10.43 2.57 10.81
N TYR A 267 9.55 2.63 11.81
CA TYR A 267 8.26 1.95 11.81
C TYR A 267 7.13 2.95 11.95
N GLU A 268 6.15 2.80 11.08
CA GLU A 268 4.86 3.46 11.19
C GLU A 268 3.94 2.68 12.14
N ARG A 269 3.05 3.40 12.81
CA ARG A 269 2.18 2.91 13.88
C ARG A 269 0.90 2.28 13.33
#